data_AF-A0A1W2CWS0-F1
#
_entry.id   AF-A0A1W2CWS0-F1
#
_cell.length_a   1.000
_cell.length_b   1.000
_cell.length_c   1.000
_cell.angle_alpha   90.00
_cell.angle_beta   90.00
_cell.angle_gamma   90.00
#
_symmetry.space_group_name_H-M   'P 1'
#
loop_
_entity.id
_entity.type
_entity.pdbx_description
1 polymer ?
#
loop_
_entity_poly.entity_id
_entity_poly.type
_entity_poly.pdbx_seq_one_letter_code
_entity_poly.pdbx_strand_id
1 'polypeptide(L)'
;MMHETFSDTGMKMRGNETSAADLSESVLDFYVEGDDDLIGLLAYGLYERQKRDWVVSHRRRNSGRTPSQEEIAAVTSNYLSQDLRHTLRERAAHILTSYAETYVEAIEPDIRIATLNTEALRQARDLEESARRGSSFWRHVRVAFFAVLFLAIVFAAVGVGAMLFGADIVDAVKSLSGRSIQT
;
A
#
# COMPACT_ATOMS: atom_id res chain seq x y z
N MET A 1 -25.24 77.10 17.40
CA MET A 1 -25.03 76.44 16.10
C MET A 1 -23.85 75.52 16.26
N MET A 2 -24.13 74.22 16.19
CA MET A 2 -23.26 73.04 15.94
C MET A 2 -21.90 72.90 16.67
N HIS A 3 -21.85 71.81 17.45
CA HIS A 3 -20.67 71.03 17.84
C HIS A 3 -19.79 70.68 16.63
N GLU A 4 -18.48 70.81 16.77
CA GLU A 4 -17.52 69.87 16.16
C GLU A 4 -16.37 69.61 17.14
N THR A 5 -16.64 68.73 18.10
CA THR A 5 -15.60 67.93 18.77
C THR A 5 -15.08 66.93 17.74
N PHE A 6 -13.97 67.25 17.08
CA PHE A 6 -13.27 66.30 16.22
C PHE A 6 -12.76 65.14 17.08
N SER A 7 -13.32 63.98 16.79
CA SER A 7 -13.15 62.68 17.41
C SER A 7 -11.68 62.30 17.69
N ASP A 8 -11.31 62.37 18.97
CA ASP A 8 -10.18 61.63 19.57
C ASP A 8 -10.58 60.16 19.82
N THR A 9 -11.03 59.47 18.76
CA THR A 9 -11.50 58.08 18.82
C THR A 9 -10.64 57.14 17.96
N GLY A 10 -9.57 57.65 17.34
CA GLY A 10 -8.62 56.85 16.56
C GLY A 10 -7.44 56.25 17.36
N MET A 11 -7.20 56.68 18.60
CA MET A 11 -5.92 56.42 19.29
C MET A 11 -5.93 55.20 20.24
N LYS A 12 -7.06 54.49 20.41
CA LYS A 12 -7.17 53.42 21.44
C LYS A 12 -7.03 51.98 20.94
N MET A 13 -6.84 51.73 19.64
CA MET A 13 -6.82 50.37 19.08
C MET A 13 -5.46 49.90 18.55
N ARG A 14 -4.37 50.69 18.65
CA ARG A 14 -3.07 50.34 18.05
C ARG A 14 -2.05 49.65 18.98
N GLY A 15 -2.32 49.56 20.28
CA GLY A 15 -1.39 48.98 21.25
C GLY A 15 -1.57 47.47 21.52
N ASN A 16 -2.71 46.89 21.15
CA ASN A 16 -3.04 45.50 21.48
C ASN A 16 -2.72 44.52 20.33
N GLU A 17 -2.71 45.00 19.09
CA GLU A 17 -2.45 44.17 17.91
C GLU A 17 -0.97 43.76 17.81
N THR A 18 -0.04 44.65 18.17
CA THR A 18 1.40 44.38 18.22
C THR A 18 1.71 43.29 19.25
N SER A 19 1.10 43.37 20.45
CA SER A 19 1.33 42.39 21.53
C SER A 19 0.84 40.98 21.18
N ALA A 20 -0.33 40.84 20.57
CA ALA A 20 -0.87 39.52 20.22
C ALA A 20 -0.12 38.87 19.05
N ALA A 21 0.29 39.66 18.06
CA ALA A 21 1.08 39.18 16.93
C ALA A 21 2.50 38.75 17.38
N ASP A 22 3.18 39.57 18.18
CA ASP A 22 4.51 39.26 18.72
C ASP A 22 4.50 38.00 19.60
N LEU A 23 3.42 37.77 20.36
CA LEU A 23 3.24 36.54 21.13
C LEU A 23 3.02 35.32 20.23
N SER A 24 2.30 35.47 19.12
CA SER A 24 2.11 34.35 18.18
C SER A 24 3.40 33.99 17.45
N GLU A 25 4.20 34.98 17.08
CA GLU A 25 5.51 34.80 16.44
C GLU A 25 6.51 34.15 17.40
N SER A 26 6.60 34.63 18.64
CA SER A 26 7.48 34.02 19.64
C SER A 26 7.09 32.59 20.03
N VAL A 27 5.80 32.24 20.03
CA VAL A 27 5.36 30.85 20.21
C VAL A 27 5.73 30.01 18.99
N LEU A 28 5.57 30.54 17.78
CA LEU A 28 5.97 29.84 16.56
C LEU A 28 7.47 29.50 16.59
N ASP A 29 8.32 30.49 16.86
CA ASP A 29 9.78 30.33 16.97
C ASP A 29 10.18 29.35 18.09
N PHE A 30 9.37 29.23 19.14
CA PHE A 30 9.59 28.26 20.19
C PHE A 30 9.36 26.81 19.74
N TYR A 31 8.41 26.58 18.83
CA TYR A 31 8.09 25.25 18.33
C TYR A 31 8.86 24.85 17.07
N VAL A 32 9.27 25.81 16.24
CA VAL A 32 9.87 25.61 14.91
C VAL A 32 11.36 25.95 14.93
N GLU A 33 12.22 24.99 14.60
CA GLU A 33 13.69 25.17 14.63
C GLU A 33 14.30 25.60 13.29
N GLY A 34 13.50 25.65 12.22
CA GLY A 34 13.93 26.08 10.89
C GLY A 34 12.85 25.91 9.83
N ASP A 35 13.12 26.39 8.62
CA ASP A 35 12.13 26.47 7.53
C ASP A 35 11.61 25.08 7.08
N ASP A 36 12.43 24.04 7.21
CA ASP A 36 12.09 22.65 6.84
C ASP A 36 11.64 21.78 8.03
N ASP A 37 11.36 22.38 9.20
CA ASP A 37 10.94 21.66 10.41
C ASP A 37 9.44 21.32 10.38
N LEU A 38 9.08 20.33 9.55
CA LEU A 38 7.71 19.85 9.40
C LEU A 38 7.11 19.36 10.74
N ILE A 39 7.95 18.78 11.60
CA ILE A 39 7.57 18.33 12.95
C ILE A 39 7.21 19.54 13.80
N GLY A 40 8.04 20.59 13.79
CA GLY A 40 7.79 21.84 14.50
C GLY A 40 6.53 22.56 14.04
N LEU A 41 6.31 22.66 12.72
CA LEU A 41 5.10 23.27 12.16
C LEU A 41 3.84 22.51 12.58
N LEU A 42 3.87 21.18 12.54
CA LEU A 42 2.74 20.37 12.99
C LEU A 42 2.57 20.45 14.51
N ALA A 43 3.65 20.50 15.30
CA ALA A 43 3.60 20.69 16.75
C ALA A 43 2.96 22.04 17.12
N TYR A 44 3.31 23.11 16.41
CA TYR A 44 2.66 24.42 16.56
C TYR A 44 1.15 24.36 16.21
N GLY A 45 0.79 23.69 15.12
CA GLY A 45 -0.62 23.46 14.77
C GLY A 45 -1.40 22.68 15.84
N LEU A 46 -0.77 21.68 16.48
CA LEU A 46 -1.36 20.95 17.60
C LEU A 46 -1.53 21.84 18.83
N TYR A 47 -0.58 22.72 19.11
CA TYR A 47 -0.69 23.74 20.17
C TYR A 47 -1.89 24.67 19.93
N GLU A 48 -2.02 25.25 18.74
CA GLU A 48 -3.14 26.14 18.38
C GLU A 48 -4.49 25.45 18.55
N ARG A 49 -4.57 24.18 18.14
CA ARG A 49 -5.75 23.35 18.35
C ARG A 49 -6.05 23.14 19.84
N GLN A 50 -5.04 22.81 20.65
CA GLN A 50 -5.21 22.60 22.09
C GLN A 50 -5.69 23.88 22.79
N LYS A 51 -5.16 25.05 22.42
CA LYS A 51 -5.60 26.36 22.92
C LYS A 51 -7.08 26.60 22.61
N ARG A 52 -7.50 26.34 21.36
CA ARG A 52 -8.91 26.45 20.94
C ARG A 52 -9.81 25.49 21.73
N ASP A 53 -9.42 24.23 21.84
CA ASP A 53 -10.19 23.20 22.53
C ASP A 53 -10.34 23.54 24.02
N TRP A 54 -9.30 24.12 24.64
CA TRP A 54 -9.38 24.64 26.00
C TRP A 54 -10.43 25.76 26.11
N VAL A 55 -10.39 26.80 25.26
CA VAL A 55 -11.38 27.91 25.28
C VAL A 55 -12.81 27.39 25.11
N VAL A 56 -13.01 26.48 24.15
CA VAL A 56 -14.32 25.87 23.88
C VAL A 56 -14.79 25.06 25.10
N SER A 57 -13.91 24.24 25.68
CA SER A 57 -14.23 23.45 26.88
C SER A 57 -14.52 24.34 28.10
N HIS A 58 -13.82 25.47 28.23
CA HIS A 58 -14.01 26.41 29.33
C HIS A 58 -15.37 27.09 29.22
N ARG A 59 -15.73 27.59 28.03
CA ARG A 59 -17.07 28.16 27.78
C ARG A 59 -18.16 27.16 28.07
N ARG A 60 -18.01 25.90 27.63
CA ARG A 60 -18.99 24.84 27.88
C ARG A 60 -19.17 24.55 29.38
N ARG A 61 -18.07 24.60 30.16
CA ARG A 61 -18.09 24.35 31.61
C ARG A 61 -18.55 25.56 32.44
N ASN A 62 -18.43 26.78 31.93
CA ASN A 62 -18.70 28.01 32.65
C ASN A 62 -19.89 28.78 32.08
N SER A 63 -20.95 28.08 31.67
CA SER A 63 -22.20 28.67 31.18
C SER A 63 -22.02 29.72 30.07
N GLY A 64 -21.05 29.50 29.17
CA GLY A 64 -20.73 30.40 28.06
C GLY A 64 -19.80 31.57 28.41
N ARG A 65 -19.36 31.69 29.67
CA ARG A 65 -18.41 32.73 30.10
C ARG A 65 -17.08 32.60 29.36
N THR A 66 -16.55 33.74 28.88
CA THR A 66 -15.20 33.81 28.30
C THR A 66 -14.16 33.78 29.43
N PRO A 67 -13.05 33.04 29.27
CA PRO A 67 -11.98 33.01 30.27
C PRO A 67 -11.48 34.41 30.61
N SER A 68 -11.19 34.66 31.89
CA SER A 68 -10.52 35.89 32.34
C SER A 68 -9.04 35.88 31.93
N GLN A 69 -8.37 37.05 31.95
CA GLN A 69 -6.93 37.09 31.68
C GLN A 69 -6.10 36.26 32.65
N GLU A 70 -6.49 36.18 33.93
CA GLU A 70 -5.80 35.37 34.93
C GLU A 70 -5.94 33.87 34.63
N GLU A 71 -7.13 33.43 34.22
CA GLU A 71 -7.39 32.04 33.81
C GLU A 71 -6.61 31.68 32.54
N ILE A 72 -6.47 32.62 31.61
CA ILE A 72 -5.65 32.47 30.40
C ILE A 72 -4.18 32.36 30.80
N ALA A 73 -3.65 33.30 31.58
CA ALA A 73 -2.24 33.33 31.98
C ALA A 73 -1.83 32.06 32.74
N ALA A 74 -2.69 31.55 33.63
CA ALA A 74 -2.46 30.30 34.36
C ALA A 74 -2.26 29.11 33.41
N VAL A 75 -3.02 29.05 32.31
CA VAL A 75 -2.94 27.95 31.34
C VAL A 75 -1.83 28.18 30.32
N THR A 76 -1.65 29.41 29.86
CA THR A 76 -0.61 29.79 28.89
C THR A 76 0.80 29.65 29.46
N SER A 77 0.99 29.82 30.78
CA SER A 77 2.29 29.60 31.43
C SER A 77 2.85 28.19 31.21
N ASN A 78 1.97 27.20 31.04
CA ASN A 78 2.36 25.81 30.76
C ASN A 78 2.66 25.58 29.26
N TYR A 79 2.12 26.42 28.37
CA TYR A 79 2.21 26.20 26.92
C TYR A 79 3.58 26.51 26.31
N LEU A 80 4.42 27.28 27.00
CA LEU A 80 5.80 27.59 26.64
C LEU A 80 6.82 26.74 27.42
N SER A 81 6.38 25.62 28.00
CA SER A 81 7.28 24.69 28.68
C SER A 81 8.01 23.78 27.70
N GLN A 82 9.27 23.45 28.01
CA GLN A 82 10.06 22.49 27.20
C GLN A 82 9.44 21.08 27.19
N ASP A 83 8.77 20.69 28.27
CA ASP A 83 8.09 19.40 28.38
C ASP A 83 6.91 19.28 27.42
N LEU A 84 6.06 20.33 27.36
CA LEU A 84 4.97 20.35 26.40
C LEU A 84 5.48 20.42 24.97
N ARG A 85 6.53 21.21 24.71
CA ARG A 85 7.19 21.27 23.40
C ARG A 85 7.60 19.88 22.95
N HIS A 86 8.32 19.15 23.80
CA HIS A 86 8.74 17.78 23.52
C HIS A 86 7.55 16.88 23.21
N THR A 87 6.53 16.89 24.08
CA THR A 87 5.31 16.08 23.92
C THR A 87 4.60 16.36 22.59
N LEU A 88 4.44 17.62 22.22
CA LEU A 88 3.77 18.01 20.97
C LEU A 88 4.61 17.68 19.74
N ARG A 89 5.94 17.82 19.81
CA ARG A 89 6.87 17.41 18.75
C ARG A 89 6.89 15.89 18.56
N GLU A 90 6.92 15.10 19.64
CA GLU A 90 6.81 13.64 19.57
C GLU A 90 5.49 13.20 18.95
N ARG A 91 4.38 13.83 19.37
CA ARG A 91 3.07 13.55 18.80
C ARG A 91 2.98 13.91 17.32
N ALA A 92 3.56 15.05 16.93
CA ALA A 92 3.66 15.46 15.53
C ALA A 92 4.47 14.43 14.72
N ALA A 93 5.62 14.00 15.22
CA ALA A 93 6.45 12.97 14.59
C ALA A 93 5.65 11.66 14.41
N HIS A 94 4.93 11.21 15.44
CA HIS A 94 4.10 10.02 15.35
C HIS A 94 2.98 10.15 14.30
N ILE A 95 2.32 11.30 14.19
CA ILE A 95 1.29 11.55 13.17
C ILE A 95 1.91 11.45 11.77
N LEU A 96 3.07 12.05 11.55
CA LEU A 96 3.76 12.01 10.27
C LEU A 96 4.22 10.58 9.91
N THR A 97 4.76 9.84 10.88
CA THR A 97 5.14 8.43 10.70
C THR A 97 3.93 7.57 10.34
N SER A 98 2.83 7.69 11.08
CA SER A 98 1.60 6.93 10.82
C SER A 98 1.01 7.26 9.44
N TYR A 99 1.07 8.53 9.03
CA TYR A 99 0.68 8.94 7.68
C TYR A 99 1.59 8.31 6.62
N ALA A 100 2.91 8.32 6.83
CA ALA A 100 3.86 7.70 5.91
C ALA A 100 3.64 6.18 5.79
N GLU A 101 3.43 5.47 6.90
CA GLU A 101 3.15 4.03 6.92
C GLU A 101 1.87 3.69 6.15
N THR A 102 0.80 4.48 6.33
CA THR A 102 -0.47 4.30 5.61
C THR A 102 -0.27 4.43 4.09
N TYR A 103 0.63 5.31 3.63
CA TYR A 103 0.92 5.47 2.21
C TYR A 103 1.92 4.45 1.66
N VAL A 104 2.89 3.99 2.47
CA VAL A 104 3.84 2.94 2.06
C VAL A 104 3.11 1.60 1.89
N GLU A 105 2.16 1.25 2.76
CA GLU A 105 1.31 0.06 2.59
C GLU A 105 0.37 0.17 1.38
N ALA A 106 -0.08 1.38 1.03
CA ALA A 106 -0.92 1.62 -0.15
C ALA A 106 -0.15 1.59 -1.48
N ILE A 107 1.18 1.77 -1.48
CA ILE A 107 2.04 1.78 -2.68
C ILE A 107 2.66 0.40 -2.96
N GLU A 108 2.68 -0.50 -1.96
CA GLU A 108 3.26 -1.84 -2.13
C GLU A 108 2.59 -2.77 -3.18
N PRO A 109 1.29 -2.67 -3.56
CA PRO A 109 0.73 -3.57 -4.57
C PRO A 109 1.15 -3.23 -6.00
N ASP A 110 1.44 -1.97 -6.33
CA ASP A 110 1.71 -1.56 -7.72
C ASP A 110 3.10 -2.00 -8.21
N ILE A 111 4.09 -2.04 -7.31
CA ILE A 111 5.45 -2.49 -7.65
C ILE A 111 5.48 -4.01 -7.90
N ARG A 112 4.65 -4.79 -7.18
CA ARG A 112 4.55 -6.24 -7.41
C ARG A 112 3.91 -6.57 -8.75
N ILE A 113 2.81 -5.90 -9.12
CA ILE A 113 2.14 -6.13 -10.41
C ILE A 113 3.02 -5.66 -11.58
N ALA A 114 3.71 -4.52 -11.46
CA ALA A 114 4.61 -4.06 -12.51
C ALA A 114 5.81 -4.99 -12.72
N THR A 115 6.37 -5.56 -11.64
CA THR A 115 7.52 -6.48 -11.72
C THR A 115 7.13 -7.85 -12.28
N LEU A 116 6.00 -8.42 -11.83
CA LEU A 116 5.46 -9.68 -12.36
C LEU A 116 5.13 -9.56 -13.86
N ASN A 117 4.54 -8.44 -14.26
CA ASN A 117 4.23 -8.18 -15.67
C ASN A 117 5.51 -8.04 -16.51
N THR A 118 6.60 -7.50 -15.95
CA THR A 118 7.86 -7.34 -16.70
C THR A 118 8.52 -8.69 -16.99
N GLU A 119 8.52 -9.62 -16.02
CA GLU A 119 9.02 -10.99 -16.21
C GLU A 119 8.10 -11.80 -17.14
N ALA A 120 6.78 -11.70 -16.96
CA ALA A 120 5.80 -12.38 -17.81
C ALA A 120 5.85 -11.88 -19.27
N LEU A 121 6.04 -10.57 -19.49
CA LEU A 121 6.18 -9.99 -20.83
C LEU A 121 7.50 -10.38 -21.51
N ARG A 122 8.59 -10.54 -20.74
CA ARG A 122 9.86 -11.07 -21.28
C ARG A 122 9.72 -12.53 -21.68
N GLN A 123 9.11 -13.37 -20.84
CA GLN A 123 8.82 -14.76 -21.20
C GLN A 123 7.91 -14.85 -22.42
N ALA A 124 6.83 -14.05 -22.48
CA ALA A 124 5.93 -14.03 -23.63
C ALA A 124 6.64 -13.61 -24.92
N ARG A 125 7.55 -12.63 -24.86
CA ARG A 125 8.37 -12.20 -26.01
C ARG A 125 9.37 -13.27 -26.45
N ASP A 126 10.02 -13.97 -25.51
CA ASP A 126 10.92 -15.09 -25.82
C ASP A 126 10.16 -16.29 -26.40
N LEU A 127 8.91 -16.51 -25.98
CA LEU A 127 7.99 -17.50 -26.56
C LEU A 127 7.57 -17.11 -28.00
N GLU A 128 7.30 -15.83 -28.25
CA GLU A 128 6.97 -15.34 -29.59
C GLU A 128 8.16 -15.45 -30.55
N GLU A 129 9.36 -15.13 -30.07
CA GLU A 129 10.58 -15.16 -30.89
C GLU A 129 11.07 -16.59 -31.18
N SER A 130 10.89 -17.52 -30.23
CA SER A 130 11.17 -18.95 -30.42
C SER A 130 10.14 -19.65 -31.31
N ALA A 131 8.87 -19.22 -31.28
CA ALA A 131 7.83 -19.72 -32.18
C ALA A 131 8.09 -19.36 -33.66
N ARG A 132 8.59 -18.14 -33.93
CA ARG A 132 8.91 -17.70 -35.31
C ARG A 132 10.18 -18.32 -35.89
N ARG A 133 11.12 -18.80 -35.06
CA ARG A 133 12.44 -19.27 -35.50
C ARG A 133 12.57 -20.81 -35.59
N GLY A 134 11.57 -21.56 -35.12
CA GLY A 134 11.71 -22.99 -34.82
C GLY A 134 11.38 -23.99 -35.94
N SER A 135 12.29 -24.18 -36.91
CA SER A 135 12.31 -25.39 -37.76
C SER A 135 12.51 -26.68 -36.94
N SER A 136 13.07 -26.57 -35.73
CA SER A 136 13.37 -27.68 -34.82
C SER A 136 12.15 -28.18 -34.04
N PHE A 137 11.22 -27.30 -33.65
CA PHE A 137 9.97 -27.69 -32.95
C PHE A 137 9.11 -28.59 -33.85
N TRP A 138 8.87 -28.16 -35.10
CA TRP A 138 8.14 -28.95 -36.10
C TRP A 138 8.84 -30.26 -36.50
N ARG A 139 10.16 -30.37 -36.30
CA ARG A 139 10.87 -31.64 -36.51
C ARG A 139 10.55 -32.65 -35.40
N HIS A 140 10.56 -32.24 -34.14
CA HIS A 140 10.21 -33.13 -33.02
C HIS A 140 8.74 -33.53 -33.02
N VAL A 141 7.84 -32.59 -33.35
CA VAL A 141 6.39 -32.88 -33.49
C VAL A 141 6.14 -33.94 -34.57
N ARG A 142 6.81 -33.84 -35.72
CA ARG A 142 6.70 -34.83 -36.79
C ARG A 142 7.27 -36.19 -36.37
N VAL A 143 8.44 -36.22 -35.73
CA VAL A 143 9.05 -37.48 -35.26
C VAL A 143 8.14 -38.20 -34.26
N ALA A 144 7.56 -37.47 -33.30
CA ALA A 144 6.62 -38.03 -32.34
C ALA A 144 5.35 -38.57 -33.01
N PHE A 145 4.80 -37.81 -33.97
CA PHE A 145 3.63 -38.25 -34.74
C PHE A 145 3.90 -39.55 -35.52
N PHE A 146 5.04 -39.65 -36.20
CA PHE A 146 5.40 -40.87 -36.95
C PHE A 146 5.67 -42.07 -36.03
N ALA A 147 6.24 -41.86 -34.84
CA ALA A 147 6.45 -42.93 -33.87
C ALA A 147 5.12 -43.51 -33.37
N VAL A 148 4.16 -42.65 -33.02
CA VAL A 148 2.81 -43.07 -32.59
C VAL A 148 2.07 -43.77 -33.73
N LEU A 149 2.15 -43.22 -34.94
CA LEU A 149 1.52 -43.83 -36.11
C LEU A 149 2.10 -45.22 -36.42
N PHE A 150 3.43 -45.37 -36.34
CA PHE A 150 4.09 -46.65 -36.54
C PHE A 150 3.65 -47.68 -35.50
N LEU A 151 3.61 -47.29 -34.22
CA LEU A 151 3.12 -48.14 -33.14
C LEU A 151 1.67 -48.59 -33.40
N ALA A 152 0.80 -47.66 -33.81
CA ALA A 152 -0.59 -47.97 -34.14
C ALA A 152 -0.71 -48.96 -35.31
N ILE A 153 0.13 -48.81 -36.34
CA ILE A 153 0.18 -49.75 -37.48
C ILE A 153 0.62 -51.14 -37.01
N VAL A 154 1.63 -51.23 -36.15
CA VAL A 154 2.10 -52.51 -35.59
C VAL A 154 0.98 -53.19 -34.80
N PHE A 155 0.28 -52.46 -33.93
CA PHE A 155 -0.86 -53.00 -33.19
C PHE A 155 -1.99 -53.46 -34.10
N ALA A 156 -2.30 -52.70 -35.16
CA ALA A 156 -3.30 -53.09 -36.15
C ALA A 156 -2.89 -54.39 -36.89
N ALA A 157 -1.61 -54.50 -37.29
CA ALA A 157 -1.09 -55.69 -37.96
C ALA A 157 -1.14 -56.93 -37.06
N VAL A 158 -0.78 -56.78 -35.78
CA VAL A 158 -0.91 -57.86 -34.78
C VAL A 158 -2.37 -58.26 -34.60
N GLY A 159 -3.28 -57.30 -34.51
CA GLY A 159 -4.72 -57.58 -34.40
C GLY A 159 -5.28 -58.33 -35.61
N VAL A 160 -4.91 -57.92 -36.82
CA VAL A 160 -5.31 -58.62 -38.06
C VAL A 160 -4.69 -60.01 -38.14
N GLY A 161 -3.42 -60.17 -37.76
CA GLY A 161 -2.76 -61.47 -37.68
C GLY A 161 -3.46 -62.41 -36.69
N ALA A 162 -3.80 -61.91 -35.49
CA ALA A 162 -4.56 -62.67 -34.51
C ALA A 162 -5.96 -63.05 -35.01
N MET A 163 -6.59 -62.23 -35.86
CA MET A 163 -7.90 -62.55 -36.44
C MET A 163 -7.80 -63.59 -37.56
N LEU A 164 -6.73 -63.57 -38.36
CA LEU A 164 -6.51 -64.52 -39.46
C LEU A 164 -5.99 -65.88 -38.98
N PHE A 165 -5.17 -65.92 -37.92
CA PHE A 165 -4.55 -67.13 -37.37
C PHE A 165 -5.11 -67.54 -36.00
N GLY A 166 -6.18 -66.87 -35.53
CA GLY A 166 -6.70 -67.00 -34.17
C GLY A 166 -7.22 -68.39 -33.79
N ALA A 167 -7.58 -69.22 -34.76
CA ALA A 167 -7.98 -70.61 -34.50
C ALA A 167 -6.77 -71.47 -34.07
N ASP A 168 -5.65 -71.41 -34.80
CA ASP A 168 -4.51 -72.31 -34.57
C ASP A 168 -3.72 -71.97 -33.30
N ILE A 169 -3.60 -70.69 -32.93
CA ILE A 169 -2.84 -70.28 -31.74
C ILE A 169 -3.57 -70.68 -30.45
N VAL A 170 -4.90 -70.50 -30.41
CA VAL A 170 -5.72 -70.87 -29.26
C VAL A 170 -5.80 -72.41 -29.13
N ASP A 171 -5.85 -73.14 -30.25
CA ASP A 171 -5.85 -74.61 -30.23
C ASP A 171 -4.46 -75.20 -29.90
N ALA A 172 -3.36 -74.56 -30.33
CA ALA A 172 -2.00 -74.95 -29.95
C ALA A 172 -1.79 -74.85 -28.43
N VAL A 173 -2.26 -73.76 -27.81
CA VAL A 173 -2.18 -73.54 -26.35
C VAL A 173 -3.10 -74.50 -25.59
N LYS A 174 -4.31 -74.77 -26.10
CA LYS A 174 -5.21 -75.78 -25.51
C LYS A 174 -4.65 -77.20 -25.61
N SER A 175 -3.99 -77.56 -26.72
CA SER A 175 -3.39 -78.90 -26.87
C SER A 175 -2.20 -79.14 -25.94
N LEU A 176 -1.43 -78.08 -25.64
CA LEU A 176 -0.37 -78.11 -24.64
C LEU A 176 -0.91 -78.20 -23.21
N SER A 177 -2.05 -77.56 -22.93
CA SER A 177 -2.68 -77.60 -21.61
C SER A 177 -3.55 -78.84 -21.35
N GLY A 178 -3.98 -79.57 -22.40
CA GLY A 178 -4.90 -80.71 -22.28
C GLY A 178 -4.24 -82.08 -22.05
N ARG A 179 -2.91 -82.17 -22.10
CA ARG A 179 -2.18 -83.46 -22.07
C ARG A 179 -1.69 -83.88 -20.67
N SER A 180 -2.05 -83.17 -19.60
CA SER A 180 -1.51 -83.43 -18.25
C SER A 180 -2.45 -84.08 -17.23
N ILE A 181 -3.58 -84.68 -17.63
CA ILE A 181 -4.44 -85.45 -16.70
C ILE A 181 -4.97 -86.71 -17.39
N GLN A 182 -4.21 -87.81 -17.32
CA GLN A 182 -4.71 -89.20 -17.27
C GLN A 182 -3.55 -90.15 -16.95
N THR A 183 -3.47 -90.56 -15.67
CA THR A 183 -3.01 -91.90 -15.25
C THR A 183 -4.22 -92.70 -14.86
#